data_AF-A0A6H2A5B3-F1
#
_entry.id   AF-A0A6H2A5B3-F1
#
_cell.length_a   1.000
_cell.length_b   1.000
_cell.length_c   1.000
_cell.angle_alpha   90.00
_cell.angle_beta   90.00
_cell.angle_gamma   90.00
#
_symmetry.space_group_name_H-M   'P 1'
#
loop_
_entity.id
_entity.type
_entity.pdbx_description
1 polymer ?
#
loop_
_entity_poly.entity_id
_entity_poly.type
_entity_poly.pdbx_seq_one_letter_code
_entity_poly.pdbx_strand_id
1 'polypeptide(L)' 'MSKAEAIMQLEEMPEDKFQAFFKGLPMRIQLCVQGGLVDWRECLANWYIREGEKP' A
#
# COMPACT_ATOMS: atom_id res chain seq x y z
N MET A 1 8.68 11.07 -0.57
CA MET A 1 8.47 10.33 0.69
C MET A 1 9.44 9.15 0.72
N SER A 2 10.04 8.82 1.86
CA SER A 2 10.90 7.64 1.99
C SER A 2 10.09 6.35 2.18
N LYS A 3 10.67 5.19 1.88
CA LYS A 3 10.02 3.88 2.06
C LYS A 3 9.67 3.60 3.52
N ALA A 4 10.52 4.00 4.46
CA ALA A 4 10.28 3.81 5.89
C ALA A 4 9.07 4.62 6.38
N GLU A 5 8.97 5.90 5.97
CA GLU A 5 7.81 6.74 6.29
C GLU A 5 6.51 6.20 5.67
N ALA A 6 6.57 5.70 4.44
CA ALA A 6 5.43 5.10 3.77
C ALA A 6 4.91 3.85 4.49
N ILE A 7 5.82 3.00 4.99
CA ILE A 7 5.45 1.83 5.81
C ILE A 7 4.75 2.27 7.08
N MET A 8 5.33 3.23 7.82
CA MET A 8 4.71 3.75 9.04
C MET A 8 3.31 4.32 8.78
N GLN A 9 3.15 5.14 7.73
CA GLN A 9 1.85 5.70 7.38
C GLN A 9 0.82 4.64 6.99
N LEU A 10 1.25 3.56 6.31
CA LEU A 10 0.37 2.47 5.95
C LEU A 10 -0.05 1.63 7.17
N GLU A 11 0.85 1.42 8.14
CA GLU A 11 0.54 0.72 9.39
C GLU A 11 -0.37 1.53 10.32
N GLU A 12 -0.20 2.85 10.35
CA GLU A 12 -1.02 3.78 11.14
C GLU A 12 -2.30 4.23 10.41
N MET A 13 -2.48 3.79 9.16
CA MET A 13 -3.62 4.20 8.34
C MET A 13 -4.93 3.67 8.91
N PRO A 14 -5.96 4.52 9.06
CA PRO A 14 -7.31 4.05 9.36
C PRO A 14 -7.78 3.00 8.34
N GLU A 15 -8.41 1.93 8.82
CA GLU A 15 -8.82 0.78 8.01
C GLU A 15 -9.67 1.18 6.79
N ASP A 16 -10.58 2.14 6.94
CA ASP A 16 -11.43 2.64 5.86
C ASP A 16 -10.61 3.27 4.72
N LYS A 17 -9.60 4.06 5.07
CA LYS A 17 -8.66 4.69 4.12
C LYS A 17 -7.73 3.65 3.50
N PHE A 18 -7.25 2.71 4.30
CA PHE A 18 -6.42 1.61 3.82
C PHE A 18 -7.16 0.77 2.79
N GLN A 19 -8.40 0.38 3.07
CA GLN A 19 -9.24 -0.38 2.15
C GLN A 19 -9.52 0.39 0.86
N ALA A 20 -9.76 1.70 0.94
CA ALA A 20 -9.96 2.53 -0.25
C ALA A 20 -8.70 2.58 -1.14
N PHE A 21 -7.53 2.82 -0.54
CA PHE A 21 -6.24 2.76 -1.22
C PHE A 21 -5.99 1.38 -1.84
N PHE A 22 -6.12 0.32 -1.04
CA PHE A 22 -5.84 -1.05 -1.45
C PHE A 22 -6.73 -1.51 -2.60
N LYS A 23 -8.02 -1.16 -2.58
CA LYS A 23 -8.97 -1.44 -3.68
C LYS A 23 -8.66 -0.66 -4.96
N GLY A 24 -7.96 0.48 -4.85
CA GLY A 24 -7.49 1.26 -6.00
C GLY A 24 -6.30 0.63 -6.74
N LEU A 25 -5.63 -0.36 -6.14
CA LEU A 25 -4.47 -1.02 -6.75
C LEU A 25 -4.86 -2.08 -7.79
N PRO A 26 -3.96 -2.48 -8.70
CA PRO A 26 -4.24 -3.56 -9.64
C PRO A 26 -4.59 -4.88 -8.92
N MET A 27 -5.59 -5.60 -9.44
CA MET A 27 -6.09 -6.85 -8.84
C MET A 27 -4.99 -7.87 -8.49
N ARG A 28 -3.98 -8.02 -9.37
CA ARG A 28 -2.84 -8.92 -9.11
C ARG A 28 -2.08 -8.58 -7.82
N ILE A 29 -1.93 -7.29 -7.50
CA ILE A 29 -1.23 -6.83 -6.31
C ILE A 29 -2.09 -7.12 -5.08
N GLN A 30 -3.39 -6.86 -5.18
CA GLN A 30 -4.34 -7.18 -4.11
C GLN A 30 -4.29 -8.67 -3.75
N LEU A 31 -4.31 -9.55 -4.76
CA LEU A 31 -4.24 -11.00 -4.56
C LEU A 31 -2.92 -11.46 -3.94
N CYS A 32 -1.78 -10.90 -4.37
CA CYS A 32 -0.48 -11.24 -3.78
C CYS A 32 -0.41 -10.87 -2.29
N VAL A 33 -0.97 -9.70 -1.92
CA VAL A 33 -1.01 -9.22 -0.53
C VAL A 33 -1.98 -10.05 0.31
N GLN A 34 -3.21 -10.27 -0.17
CA GLN A 34 -4.23 -11.05 0.55
C GLN A 34 -3.83 -12.52 0.73
N GLY A 35 -3.14 -13.10 -0.27
CA GLY A 35 -2.64 -14.47 -0.21
C GLY A 35 -1.37 -14.65 0.63
N GLY A 36 -0.81 -13.56 1.19
CA GLY A 36 0.43 -13.61 1.98
C GLY A 36 1.67 -13.99 1.16
N LEU A 37 1.63 -13.83 -0.17
CA LEU A 37 2.73 -14.20 -1.06
C LEU A 37 3.89 -13.19 -1.03
N VAL A 38 3.64 -11.99 -0.49
CA VAL A 38 4.60 -10.90 -0.35
C VAL A 38 4.42 -10.21 1.01
N ASP A 39 5.48 -9.60 1.53
CA ASP A 39 5.32 -8.65 2.63
C ASP A 39 4.54 -7.44 2.13
N TRP A 40 3.33 -7.28 2.67
CA TRP A 40 2.41 -6.24 2.23
C TRP A 40 2.97 -4.84 2.50
N ARG A 41 3.72 -4.63 3.59
CA ARG A 41 4.26 -3.31 3.96
C ARG A 41 5.26 -2.86 2.95
N GLU A 42 6.18 -3.75 2.60
CA GLU A 42 7.19 -3.50 1.58
C GLU A 42 6.58 -3.32 0.19
N CYS A 43 5.61 -4.16 -0.16
CA CYS A 43 4.94 -4.11 -1.45
C CYS A 43 4.16 -2.79 -1.60
N LEU A 44 3.28 -2.50 -0.64
CA LEU A 44 2.36 -1.37 -0.69
C LEU A 44 3.05 -0.03 -0.48
N ALA A 45 4.16 0.05 0.26
CA ALA A 45 4.91 1.29 0.45
C ALA A 45 5.37 1.91 -0.88
N ASN A 46 5.85 1.10 -1.82
CA ASN A 46 6.26 1.58 -3.13
C ASN A 46 5.07 2.11 -3.95
N TRP A 47 3.88 1.50 -3.80
CA TRP A 47 2.66 1.96 -4.46
C TRP A 47 2.14 3.25 -3.84
N TYR A 48 2.18 3.35 -2.51
CA TYR A 48 1.74 4.52 -1.76
C TYR A 48 2.58 5.76 -2.09
N ILE A 49 3.91 5.62 -2.18
CA ILE A 49 4.80 6.71 -2.63
C ILE A 49 4.40 7.19 -4.02
N ARG A 50 4.18 6.26 -4.97
CA ARG A 50 3.81 6.61 -6.35
C ARG A 50 2.45 7.28 -6.47
N GLU A 51 1.47 6.91 -5.65
CA GLU A 51 0.17 7.58 -5.64
C GLU A 51 0.26 9.03 -5.14
N GLY A 52 1.12 9.30 -4.16
CA GLY A 52 1.40 10.66 -3.69
C GLY A 52 2.20 11.52 -4.68
N GLU A 53 2.76 10.91 -5.73
CA GLU A 53 3.52 11.58 -6.80
C GLU A 53 2.68 11.81 -8.07
N LYS A 54 1.36 11.53 -8.05
CA LYS A 54 0.49 11.95 -9.16
C LYS A 54 0.62 13.48 -9.34
N PRO A 55 0.86 13.98 -10.56
CA PRO A 55 1.02 15.40 -10.83
C PRO A 55 -0.23 16.21 -10.48
#